data_AF-A0A635WGD1-F1
#
_entry.id   AF-A0A635WGD1-F1
#
_cell.length_a   1.000
_cell.length_b   1.000
_cell.length_c   1.000
_cell.angle_alpha   90.00
_cell.angle_beta   90.00
_cell.angle_gamma   90.00
#
_symmetry.space_group_name_H-M   'P 1'
#
loop_
_entity.id
_entity.type
_entity.pdbx_description
1 polymer ?
#
loop_
_entity_poly.entity_id
_entity_poly.type
_entity_poly.pdbx_seq_one_letter_code
_entity_poly.pdbx_strand_id
1 'polypeptide(L)'
;QGLPVSNVVNVDVIIGPRAATGRNFGSLLILGTSTVIPVKERLRLYSSKEDIGSDFGVDSPEYEAATVYFSQSPRPKEVYVGRWAKTLATGEAGAAEKLMDAVNAVMGYTNWYGLGIADKEDIADDDWLKVAAAVEASGVSRILAITTSDPATVDATSTGDLAYKLKAAKYGRT
;
A
#
# COMPACT_ATOMS: atom_id res chain seq x y z
N GLN A 1 53.18 -1.23 44.51
CA GLN A 1 52.72 -0.01 43.79
C GLN A 1 53.37 -0.08 42.42
N GLY A 2 52.75 -0.48 41.30
CA GLY A 2 51.39 -0.24 40.79
C GLY A 2 51.42 1.07 39.98
N LEU A 3 51.22 1.17 38.66
CA LEU A 3 50.79 0.27 37.58
C LEU A 3 51.36 0.79 36.23
N PRO A 4 51.44 -0.04 35.17
CA PRO A 4 51.74 0.40 33.80
C PRO A 4 50.46 0.80 33.05
N VAL A 5 50.53 1.70 32.07
CA VAL A 5 49.56 1.69 30.95
C VAL A 5 50.10 2.44 29.73
N SER A 6 50.25 1.67 28.66
CA SER A 6 50.45 2.14 27.29
C SER A 6 49.19 2.87 26.82
N ASN A 7 49.30 4.14 26.45
CA ASN A 7 48.25 4.78 25.65
C ASN A 7 48.53 4.51 24.17
N VAL A 8 48.34 3.25 23.74
CA VAL A 8 48.04 2.95 22.34
C VAL A 8 46.53 3.01 22.24
N VAL A 9 46.01 4.14 21.75
CA VAL A 9 44.65 4.17 21.22
C VAL A 9 44.75 3.62 19.80
N ASN A 10 44.38 2.36 19.63
CA ASN A 10 44.14 1.80 18.30
C ASN A 10 42.75 2.27 17.87
N VAL A 11 42.68 3.35 17.07
CA VAL A 11 41.43 3.75 16.43
C VAL A 11 41.35 3.02 15.09
N ASP A 12 40.77 1.83 15.09
CA ASP A 12 40.30 1.21 13.86
C ASP A 12 39.05 1.97 13.40
N VAL A 13 39.24 2.88 12.44
CA VAL A 13 38.14 3.49 11.69
C VAL A 13 37.67 2.46 10.68
N ILE A 14 36.67 1.66 11.06
CA ILE A 14 35.82 0.97 10.09
C ILE A 14 34.51 1.76 10.01
N ILE A 15 34.55 2.90 9.32
CA ILE A 15 33.34 3.41 8.65
C ILE A 15 33.23 2.58 7.38
N GLY A 16 32.80 1.32 7.53
CA GLY A 16 32.15 0.64 6.42
C GLY A 16 30.92 1.49 6.09
N PRO A 17 30.63 1.81 4.82
CA PRO A 17 29.36 2.45 4.51
C PRO A 17 28.28 1.55 5.10
N ARG A 18 27.51 2.05 6.07
CA ARG A 18 26.14 1.53 6.25
C ARG A 18 25.55 1.73 4.88
N ALA A 19 25.44 0.64 4.11
CA ALA A 19 24.85 0.67 2.79
C ALA A 19 23.59 1.53 2.93
N ALA A 20 23.50 2.61 2.14
CA ALA A 20 22.24 3.32 2.01
C ALA A 20 21.22 2.20 1.82
N THR A 21 20.33 1.99 2.79
CA THR A 21 19.36 0.90 2.75
C THR A 21 18.73 1.03 1.38
N GLY A 22 19.16 0.16 0.46
CA GLY A 22 18.87 0.34 -0.95
C GLY A 22 17.37 0.41 -0.96
N ARG A 23 16.82 1.55 -1.41
CA ARG A 23 15.40 1.87 -1.28
C ARG A 23 14.67 0.61 -1.68
N ASN A 24 14.18 -0.13 -0.67
CA ASN A 24 13.51 -1.40 -0.92
C ASN A 24 12.44 -0.99 -1.94
N PHE A 25 12.21 -1.77 -2.99
CA PHE A 25 11.32 -1.38 -4.08
C PHE A 25 9.85 -1.17 -3.62
N GLY A 26 9.63 -1.11 -2.31
CA GLY A 26 8.38 -1.06 -1.60
C GLY A 26 7.74 -2.44 -1.61
N SER A 27 6.85 -2.66 -0.67
CA SER A 27 5.82 -3.68 -0.87
C SER A 27 4.59 -3.03 -1.50
N LEU A 28 3.70 -3.84 -2.09
CA LEU A 28 2.37 -3.37 -2.43
C LEU A 28 1.63 -3.01 -1.13
N LEU A 29 0.83 -1.96 -1.17
CA LEU A 29 -0.15 -1.60 -0.15
C LEU A 29 -1.55 -1.99 -0.64
N ILE A 30 -2.24 -2.84 0.10
CA ILE A 30 -3.66 -3.14 -0.06
C ILE A 30 -4.43 -2.29 0.95
N LEU A 31 -5.20 -1.32 0.49
CA LEU A 31 -6.01 -0.44 1.33
C LEU A 31 -7.42 -1.02 1.47
N GLY A 32 -7.81 -1.43 2.67
CA GLY A 32 -9.06 -2.13 2.92
C GLY A 32 -9.99 -1.48 3.95
N THR A 33 -11.27 -1.86 3.92
CA THR A 33 -12.35 -1.29 4.74
C THR A 33 -12.61 -2.03 6.06
N SER A 34 -11.89 -3.11 6.35
CA SER A 34 -12.05 -3.87 7.59
C SER A 34 -11.53 -3.12 8.82
N THR A 35 -12.22 -3.29 9.97
CA THR A 35 -11.90 -2.60 11.24
C THR A 35 -10.79 -3.29 12.06
N VAL A 36 -10.13 -4.30 11.51
CA VAL A 36 -9.13 -5.13 12.20
C VAL A 36 -7.87 -4.34 12.53
N ILE A 37 -7.41 -3.49 11.60
CA ILE A 37 -6.32 -2.55 11.84
C ILE A 37 -6.94 -1.26 12.40
N PRO A 38 -6.57 -0.83 13.62
CA PRO A 38 -7.01 0.44 14.15
C PRO A 38 -6.51 1.62 13.32
N VAL A 39 -7.29 2.69 13.25
CA VAL A 39 -6.94 3.96 12.56
C VAL A 39 -5.60 4.52 13.06
N LYS A 40 -5.27 4.31 14.34
CA LYS A 40 -4.00 4.71 14.94
C LYS A 40 -2.80 3.94 14.40
N GLU A 41 -2.97 2.67 14.06
CA GLU A 41 -1.93 1.83 13.47
C GLU A 41 -1.77 2.13 11.98
N ARG A 42 -2.90 2.30 11.28
CA ARG A 42 -3.05 2.68 9.87
C ARG A 42 -2.51 1.70 8.84
N LEU A 43 -1.30 1.17 9.02
CA LEU A 43 -0.62 0.23 8.14
C LEU A 43 -0.03 -0.90 8.97
N ARG A 44 -0.27 -2.16 8.57
CA ARG A 44 0.43 -3.34 9.10
C ARG A 44 1.12 -4.09 7.97
N LEU A 45 2.35 -4.56 8.22
CA LEU A 45 3.10 -5.40 7.30
C LEU A 45 2.78 -6.87 7.54
N TYR A 46 2.52 -7.60 6.46
CA TYR A 46 2.32 -9.04 6.46
C TYR A 46 3.30 -9.73 5.51
N SER A 47 3.68 -10.96 5.83
CA SER A 47 4.59 -11.77 4.99
C SER A 47 3.90 -12.97 4.34
N SER A 48 2.64 -13.23 4.69
CA SER A 48 1.83 -14.31 4.14
C SER A 48 0.35 -13.90 4.06
N LYS A 49 -0.40 -14.56 3.17
CA LYS A 49 -1.85 -14.40 3.14
C LYS A 49 -2.52 -15.11 4.31
N GLU A 50 -1.89 -16.17 4.84
CA GLU A 50 -2.40 -16.96 5.96
C GLU A 50 -2.50 -16.12 7.25
N ASP A 51 -1.52 -15.23 7.49
CA ASP A 51 -1.56 -14.29 8.61
C ASP A 51 -2.70 -13.27 8.45
N ILE A 52 -2.90 -12.75 7.23
CA ILE A 52 -4.02 -11.85 6.91
C ILE A 52 -5.35 -12.58 7.11
N GLY A 53 -5.46 -13.84 6.68
CA GLY A 53 -6.67 -14.64 6.84
C GLY A 53 -6.99 -14.93 8.31
N SER A 54 -5.97 -15.03 9.16
CA SER A 54 -6.14 -15.22 10.60
C SER A 54 -6.65 -13.95 11.29
N ASP A 55 -6.15 -12.77 10.87
CA ASP A 55 -6.53 -11.49 11.46
C ASP A 55 -7.87 -10.95 10.92
N PHE A 56 -8.12 -11.09 9.61
CA PHE A 56 -9.27 -10.51 8.92
C PHE A 56 -10.38 -11.50 8.56
N GLY A 57 -10.08 -12.80 8.57
CA GLY A 57 -10.95 -13.82 8.01
C GLY A 57 -10.75 -13.99 6.50
N VAL A 58 -11.04 -15.18 6.00
CA VAL A 58 -10.86 -15.56 4.59
C VAL A 58 -11.86 -14.92 3.64
N ASP A 59 -12.98 -14.42 4.17
CA ASP A 59 -14.02 -13.72 3.39
C ASP A 59 -13.79 -12.19 3.35
N SER A 60 -12.66 -11.71 3.87
CA SER A 60 -12.32 -10.28 3.88
C SER A 60 -11.81 -9.84 2.50
N PRO A 61 -12.14 -8.60 2.06
CA PRO A 61 -11.62 -8.09 0.80
C PRO A 61 -10.08 -7.99 0.82
N GLU A 62 -9.47 -7.76 1.99
CA GLU A 62 -8.02 -7.75 2.16
C GLU A 62 -7.39 -9.12 1.90
N TYR A 63 -8.01 -10.21 2.36
CA TYR A 63 -7.52 -11.57 2.12
C TYR A 63 -7.64 -11.99 0.65
N GLU A 64 -8.75 -11.63 0.00
CA GLU A 64 -8.96 -11.91 -1.43
C GLU A 64 -7.90 -11.18 -2.28
N ALA A 65 -7.68 -9.89 -2.02
CA ALA A 65 -6.64 -9.10 -2.69
C ALA A 65 -5.23 -9.66 -2.41
N ALA A 66 -4.94 -10.05 -1.17
CA ALA A 66 -3.67 -10.67 -0.80
C ALA A 66 -3.46 -12.01 -1.51
N THR A 67 -4.52 -12.80 -1.70
CA THR A 67 -4.46 -14.07 -2.43
C THR A 67 -3.99 -13.87 -3.86
N VAL A 68 -4.52 -12.85 -4.56
CA VAL A 68 -4.06 -12.49 -5.91
C VAL A 68 -2.63 -11.99 -5.88
N TYR A 69 -2.26 -11.13 -4.93
CA TYR A 69 -0.91 -10.58 -4.83
C TYR A 69 0.16 -11.67 -4.61
N PHE A 70 -0.06 -12.58 -3.65
CA PHE A 70 0.89 -13.67 -3.36
C PHE A 70 0.88 -14.79 -4.41
N SER A 71 -0.03 -14.77 -5.38
CA SER A 71 -0.05 -15.70 -6.52
C SER A 71 0.88 -15.29 -7.67
N GLN A 72 1.46 -14.08 -7.61
CA GLN A 72 2.37 -13.60 -8.65
C GLN A 72 3.67 -14.42 -8.72
N SER A 73 4.32 -14.40 -9.88
CA SER A 73 5.61 -15.04 -10.11
C SER A 73 6.63 -14.01 -10.62
N PRO A 74 7.74 -13.75 -9.90
CA PRO A 74 8.14 -14.36 -8.62
C PRO A 74 7.22 -13.98 -7.46
N ARG A 75 7.03 -14.91 -6.50
CA ARG A 75 6.14 -14.68 -5.35
C ARG A 75 6.65 -13.54 -4.47
N PRO A 76 5.82 -12.50 -4.21
CA PRO A 76 6.15 -11.45 -3.25
C PRO A 76 6.41 -11.99 -1.84
N LYS A 77 7.24 -11.28 -1.08
CA LYS A 77 7.62 -11.68 0.29
C LYS A 77 6.87 -10.93 1.37
N GLU A 78 6.39 -9.73 1.05
CA GLU A 78 5.83 -8.80 2.01
C GLU A 78 4.73 -7.98 1.31
N VAL A 79 3.66 -7.67 2.04
CA VAL A 79 2.57 -6.79 1.62
C VAL A 79 2.16 -5.90 2.80
N TYR A 80 1.90 -4.63 2.55
CA TYR A 80 1.25 -3.77 3.53
C TYR A 80 -0.26 -3.90 3.39
N VAL A 81 -0.96 -4.05 4.50
CA VAL A 81 -2.41 -3.85 4.55
C VAL A 81 -2.66 -2.54 5.28
N GLY A 82 -3.35 -1.63 4.60
CA GLY A 82 -3.70 -0.31 5.08
C GLY A 82 -5.17 -0.23 5.46
N ARG A 83 -5.46 0.68 6.39
CA ARG A 83 -6.81 0.95 6.89
C ARG A 83 -7.45 2.12 6.15
N TRP A 84 -8.57 1.89 5.48
CA TRP A 84 -9.54 2.91 5.05
C TRP A 84 -10.75 2.86 5.98
N ALA A 85 -10.90 3.88 6.83
CA ALA A 85 -11.94 3.93 7.86
C ALA A 85 -13.33 4.33 7.31
N LYS A 86 -13.88 3.56 6.37
CA LYS A 86 -15.25 3.77 5.85
C LYS A 86 -16.31 3.68 6.97
N THR A 87 -16.05 2.81 7.94
CA THR A 87 -16.74 2.71 9.23
C THR A 87 -15.69 2.65 10.34
N LEU A 88 -16.06 2.98 11.58
CA LEU A 88 -15.16 2.89 12.75
C LEU A 88 -15.45 1.64 13.57
N ALA A 89 -14.42 1.07 14.21
CA ALA A 89 -14.63 0.03 15.20
C ALA A 89 -15.36 0.58 16.43
N THR A 90 -16.02 -0.29 17.20
CA THR A 90 -16.68 0.14 18.44
C THR A 90 -15.65 0.73 19.42
N GLY A 91 -15.85 1.97 19.87
CA GLY A 91 -14.94 2.67 20.77
C GLY A 91 -13.70 3.27 20.09
N GLU A 92 -13.60 3.19 18.77
CA GLU A 92 -12.53 3.84 18.01
C GLU A 92 -12.81 5.34 17.85
N ALA A 93 -11.82 6.17 18.18
CA ALA A 93 -11.91 7.62 18.01
C ALA A 93 -11.57 8.04 16.57
N GLY A 94 -12.34 8.96 16.02
CA GLY A 94 -12.13 9.49 14.67
C GLY A 94 -13.45 9.80 13.98
N ALA A 95 -13.38 9.97 12.66
CA ALA A 95 -14.54 10.08 11.79
C ALA A 95 -14.42 9.06 10.66
N ALA A 96 -15.55 8.67 10.07
CA ALA A 96 -15.54 7.90 8.84
C ALA A 96 -14.87 8.70 7.72
N GLU A 97 -14.02 8.03 6.95
CA GLU A 97 -13.19 8.64 5.91
C GLU A 97 -13.76 8.37 4.52
N LYS A 98 -13.68 9.36 3.62
CA LYS A 98 -13.83 9.09 2.19
C LYS A 98 -12.55 8.44 1.66
N LEU A 99 -12.66 7.78 0.50
CA LEU A 99 -11.51 7.10 -0.12
C LEU A 99 -10.29 8.02 -0.27
N MET A 100 -10.49 9.25 -0.73
CA MET A 100 -9.40 10.20 -0.94
C MET A 100 -8.71 10.62 0.38
N ASP A 101 -9.47 10.74 1.48
CA ASP A 101 -8.89 11.02 2.80
C ASP A 101 -7.97 9.87 3.21
N ALA A 102 -8.42 8.64 2.97
CA ALA A 102 -7.65 7.46 3.31
C ALA A 102 -6.40 7.28 2.44
N VAL A 103 -6.52 7.57 1.14
CA VAL A 103 -5.39 7.60 0.21
C VAL A 103 -4.38 8.65 0.64
N ASN A 104 -4.81 9.88 0.96
CA ASN A 104 -3.90 10.93 1.42
C ASN A 104 -3.14 10.54 2.70
N ALA A 105 -3.81 9.86 3.63
CA ALA A 105 -3.17 9.36 4.85
C ALA A 105 -2.08 8.32 4.52
N VAL A 106 -2.37 7.32 3.67
CA VAL A 106 -1.36 6.31 3.31
C VAL A 106 -0.25 6.86 2.42
N MET A 107 -0.51 7.93 1.66
CA MET A 107 0.49 8.61 0.83
C MET A 107 1.62 9.24 1.66
N GLY A 108 1.41 9.49 2.97
CA GLY A 108 2.45 9.92 3.90
C GLY A 108 3.49 8.85 4.24
N TYR A 109 3.22 7.58 3.96
CA TYR A 109 4.15 6.47 4.19
C TYR A 109 4.98 6.19 2.94
N THR A 110 6.30 6.05 3.06
CA THR A 110 7.23 5.97 1.92
C THR A 110 7.79 4.57 1.67
N ASN A 111 7.33 3.58 2.43
CA ASN A 111 7.77 2.18 2.43
C ASN A 111 7.01 1.27 1.44
N TRP A 112 6.09 1.84 0.65
CA TRP A 112 5.30 1.11 -0.35
C TRP A 112 5.40 1.78 -1.73
N TYR A 113 5.21 1.00 -2.78
CA TYR A 113 5.29 1.48 -4.18
C TYR A 113 3.98 1.34 -4.94
N GLY A 114 3.19 0.30 -4.67
CA GLY A 114 1.93 0.09 -5.35
C GLY A 114 0.77 0.26 -4.38
N LEU A 115 -0.34 0.82 -4.86
CA LEU A 115 -1.60 0.93 -4.11
C LEU A 115 -2.65 0.09 -4.82
N GLY A 116 -3.21 -0.91 -4.14
CA GLY A 116 -4.47 -1.54 -4.51
C GLY A 116 -5.52 -1.19 -3.46
N ILE A 117 -6.77 -1.00 -3.88
CA ILE A 117 -7.88 -0.74 -2.95
C ILE A 117 -8.78 -1.98 -2.95
N ALA A 118 -9.08 -2.48 -1.76
CA ALA A 118 -9.89 -3.67 -1.52
C ALA A 118 -11.17 -3.26 -0.77
N ASP A 119 -12.29 -3.20 -1.49
CA ASP A 119 -13.62 -2.98 -0.93
C ASP A 119 -14.58 -3.99 -1.57
N LYS A 120 -15.62 -4.39 -0.83
CA LYS A 120 -16.67 -5.27 -1.36
C LYS A 120 -17.71 -4.50 -2.19
N GLU A 121 -17.78 -3.19 -2.00
CA GLU A 121 -18.62 -2.31 -2.78
C GLU A 121 -17.85 -1.75 -3.98
N ASP A 122 -18.55 -1.58 -5.10
CA ASP A 122 -17.97 -0.94 -6.28
C ASP A 122 -17.58 0.51 -5.98
N ILE A 123 -16.34 0.86 -6.32
CA ILE A 123 -15.83 2.22 -6.22
C ILE A 123 -16.14 2.94 -7.54
N ALA A 124 -16.78 4.10 -7.45
CA ALA A 124 -17.15 4.89 -8.62
C ALA A 124 -15.91 5.36 -9.41
N ASP A 125 -16.03 5.40 -10.75
CA ASP A 125 -14.97 5.86 -11.66
C ASP A 125 -14.38 7.22 -11.27
N ASP A 126 -15.23 8.17 -10.84
CA ASP A 126 -14.80 9.50 -10.42
C ASP A 126 -13.87 9.47 -9.21
N ASP A 127 -14.04 8.49 -8.32
CA ASP A 127 -13.15 8.32 -7.17
C ASP A 127 -11.85 7.63 -7.58
N TRP A 128 -11.90 6.64 -8.47
CA TRP A 128 -10.68 6.07 -9.08
C TRP A 128 -9.85 7.12 -9.82
N LEU A 129 -10.49 8.02 -10.56
CA LEU A 129 -9.81 9.12 -11.27
C LEU A 129 -9.11 10.08 -10.30
N LYS A 130 -9.72 10.39 -9.15
CA LYS A 130 -9.07 11.22 -8.11
C LYS A 130 -7.87 10.51 -7.49
N VAL A 131 -7.98 9.21 -7.20
CA VAL A 131 -6.87 8.43 -6.67
C VAL A 131 -5.73 8.34 -7.69
N ALA A 132 -6.06 8.09 -8.95
CA ALA A 132 -5.12 8.09 -10.07
C ALA A 132 -4.36 9.42 -10.18
N ALA A 133 -5.08 10.55 -10.15
CA ALA A 133 -4.49 11.87 -10.17
C ALA A 133 -3.52 12.10 -9.00
N ALA A 134 -3.86 11.63 -7.80
CA ALA A 134 -3.01 11.77 -6.62
C ALA A 134 -1.73 10.92 -6.72
N VAL A 135 -1.82 9.71 -7.25
CA VAL A 135 -0.66 8.82 -7.49
C VAL A 135 0.26 9.38 -8.58
N GLU A 136 -0.31 9.93 -9.65
CA GLU A 136 0.43 10.60 -10.73
C GLU A 136 1.19 11.82 -10.21
N ALA A 137 0.54 12.65 -9.39
CA ALA A 137 1.13 13.84 -8.79
C ALA A 137 2.16 13.54 -7.68
N SER A 138 2.28 12.28 -7.25
CA SER A 138 3.20 11.91 -6.17
C SER A 138 4.66 12.10 -6.57
N GLY A 139 5.43 12.79 -5.72
CA GLY A 139 6.89 12.91 -5.86
C GLY A 139 7.65 11.60 -5.64
N VAL A 140 6.99 10.56 -5.11
CA VAL A 140 7.52 9.21 -5.01
C VAL A 140 6.92 8.37 -6.14
N SER A 141 7.76 7.64 -6.87
CA SER A 141 7.30 6.73 -7.93
C SER A 141 6.38 5.67 -7.34
N ARG A 142 5.10 5.73 -7.70
CA ARG A 142 4.05 4.85 -7.23
C ARG A 142 3.20 4.34 -8.39
N ILE A 143 2.53 3.20 -8.22
CA ILE A 143 1.60 2.63 -9.20
C ILE A 143 0.27 2.38 -8.51
N LEU A 144 -0.84 2.70 -9.16
CA LEU A 144 -2.18 2.31 -8.76
C LEU A 144 -2.55 1.03 -9.48
N ALA A 145 -2.97 0.02 -8.74
CA ALA A 145 -3.54 -1.21 -9.28
C ALA A 145 -5.06 -1.15 -9.12
N ILE A 146 -5.77 -1.26 -10.23
CA ILE A 146 -7.24 -1.25 -10.28
C ILE A 146 -7.71 -2.59 -10.83
N THR A 147 -8.65 -3.22 -10.14
CA THR A 147 -9.40 -4.37 -10.66
C THR A 147 -10.77 -3.89 -11.08
N THR A 148 -11.16 -4.17 -12.33
CA THR A 148 -12.51 -3.86 -12.83
C THR A 148 -13.13 -5.12 -13.42
N SER A 149 -14.42 -5.32 -13.15
CA SER A 149 -15.28 -6.34 -13.76
C SER A 149 -16.16 -5.77 -14.87
N ASP A 150 -16.04 -4.48 -15.19
CA ASP A 150 -16.83 -3.82 -16.22
C ASP A 150 -16.49 -4.39 -17.61
N PRO A 151 -17.43 -5.08 -18.29
CA PRO A 151 -17.20 -5.67 -19.60
C PRO A 151 -16.91 -4.62 -20.69
N ALA A 152 -17.30 -3.35 -20.50
CA ALA A 152 -16.99 -2.29 -21.46
C ALA A 152 -15.47 -2.04 -21.57
N THR A 153 -14.69 -2.41 -20.56
CA THR A 153 -13.23 -2.23 -20.53
C THR A 153 -12.49 -3.02 -21.63
N VAL A 154 -13.07 -4.14 -22.11
CA VAL A 154 -12.48 -4.93 -23.21
C VAL A 154 -13.01 -4.52 -24.59
N ASP A 155 -14.00 -3.63 -24.66
CA ASP A 155 -14.52 -3.08 -25.90
C ASP A 155 -13.64 -1.91 -26.37
N ALA A 156 -12.93 -2.09 -27.48
CA ALA A 156 -12.06 -1.08 -28.05
C ALA A 156 -12.79 0.20 -28.51
N THR A 157 -14.13 0.18 -28.59
CA THR A 157 -14.97 1.32 -28.98
C THR A 157 -15.61 2.05 -27.80
N SER A 158 -15.51 1.48 -26.59
CA SER A 158 -16.04 2.13 -25.39
C SER A 158 -15.29 3.44 -25.10
N THR A 159 -16.06 4.45 -24.70
CA THR A 159 -15.55 5.78 -24.30
C THR A 159 -16.01 6.17 -22.89
N GLY A 160 -16.82 5.31 -22.24
CA GLY A 160 -17.42 5.56 -20.94
C GLY A 160 -16.80 4.76 -19.81
N ASP A 161 -15.96 3.77 -20.13
CA ASP A 161 -15.29 2.91 -19.15
C ASP A 161 -14.11 3.62 -18.48
N LEU A 162 -13.72 3.08 -17.33
CA LEU A 162 -12.63 3.62 -16.53
C LEU A 162 -11.29 3.61 -17.28
N ALA A 163 -10.98 2.56 -18.06
CA ALA A 163 -9.70 2.47 -18.76
C ALA A 163 -9.59 3.55 -19.85
N TYR A 164 -10.67 3.83 -20.58
CA TYR A 164 -10.74 4.95 -21.52
C TYR A 164 -10.53 6.29 -20.79
N LYS A 165 -11.23 6.53 -19.67
CA LYS A 165 -11.09 7.78 -18.90
C LYS A 165 -9.68 7.99 -18.37
N LEU A 166 -9.04 6.95 -17.83
CA LEU A 166 -7.64 6.99 -17.36
C LEU A 166 -6.67 7.31 -18.52
N LYS A 167 -6.87 6.66 -19.67
CA LYS A 167 -6.07 6.92 -20.88
C LYS A 167 -6.27 8.34 -21.40
N ALA A 168 -7.51 8.84 -21.43
CA ALA A 168 -7.83 10.20 -21.84
C ALA A 168 -7.19 11.25 -20.91
N ALA A 169 -7.11 10.96 -19.61
CA ALA A 169 -6.41 11.77 -18.62
C ALA A 169 -4.87 11.67 -18.71
N LYS A 170 -4.33 10.74 -19.50
CA LYS A 170 -2.90 10.49 -19.71
C LYS A 170 -2.15 10.06 -18.44
N TYR A 171 -2.80 9.31 -17.56
CA TYR A 171 -2.12 8.76 -16.39
C TYR A 171 -1.21 7.59 -16.81
N GLY A 172 0.05 7.65 -16.37
CA GLY A 172 1.08 6.65 -16.69
C GLY A 172 1.36 5.69 -15.55
N ARG A 173 0.72 5.91 -14.40
CA ARG A 173 0.92 5.17 -13.15
C ARG A 173 -0.32 4.39 -12.70
N THR A 174 -1.19 4.02 -13.64
CA THR A 174 -2.48 3.33 -13.42
C THR A 174 -2.68 2.19 -14.39
#